data_AF-A0A2P4PF98-F1
#
_entry.id   AF-A0A2P4PF98-F1
#
_cell.length_a   1.000
_cell.length_b   1.000
_cell.length_c   1.000
_cell.angle_alpha   90.00
_cell.angle_beta   90.00
_cell.angle_gamma   90.00
#
_symmetry.space_group_name_H-M   'P 1'
#
loop_
_entity.id
_entity.type
_entity.pdbx_description
1 polymer ?
#
loop_
_entity_poly.entity_id
_entity_poly.type
_entity_poly.pdbx_seq_one_letter_code
_entity_poly.pdbx_strand_id
1 'polypeptide(L)'
;MSSASMDVDADVLLTNELGMLDEEVQILGQKKRSREVNRGNETDASLASTASTEKSSCKKAKKTCGKKESDKLKKIIEELSSETSRSLEVMEEGTESFFDLYNAIINTEGQVEIANQDVIKSYYNFGKALADRYEHYKENNPKRTAQTLVNEEVRKQLPVSALRKKKERALKIYKLFSEIDEHMIQRIKSFFALTISKLKQNDIDHIRYID
;
A
#
# COMPACT_ATOMS: atom_id res chain seq x y z
N MET A 1 -5.17 -37.83 -27.51
CA MET A 1 -5.63 -37.90 -26.10
C MET A 1 -5.17 -36.61 -25.43
N SER A 2 -6.13 -35.93 -24.80
CA SER A 2 -6.07 -34.52 -24.42
C SER A 2 -5.12 -34.22 -23.27
N SER A 3 -4.47 -33.06 -23.35
CA SER A 3 -3.68 -32.41 -22.31
C SER A 3 -4.54 -31.94 -21.12
N ALA A 4 -4.06 -32.14 -19.90
CA ALA A 4 -4.49 -31.47 -18.67
C ALA A 4 -3.22 -30.79 -18.09
N SER A 5 -3.09 -29.47 -18.08
CA SER A 5 -3.71 -28.48 -17.18
C SER A 5 -3.37 -28.73 -15.71
N MET A 6 -2.37 -27.99 -15.22
CA MET A 6 -2.13 -27.72 -13.79
C MET A 6 -1.47 -26.34 -13.66
N ASP A 7 -2.29 -25.28 -13.73
CA ASP A 7 -1.93 -23.94 -13.24
C ASP A 7 -2.70 -23.70 -11.95
N VAL A 8 -2.12 -24.14 -10.82
CA VAL A 8 -2.63 -23.81 -9.48
C VAL A 8 -1.43 -23.73 -8.53
N ASP A 9 -0.63 -22.66 -8.56
CA ASP A 9 0.30 -22.37 -7.45
C ASP A 9 0.90 -20.94 -7.42
N ALA A 10 0.27 -19.98 -8.09
CA ALA A 10 0.63 -18.56 -7.94
C ALA A 10 0.00 -17.91 -6.70
N ASP A 11 -1.12 -18.46 -6.20
CA ASP A 11 -1.97 -17.81 -5.21
C ASP A 11 -1.48 -17.95 -3.75
N VAL A 12 -0.58 -18.92 -3.48
CA VAL A 12 -0.02 -19.16 -2.13
C VAL A 12 1.28 -18.37 -1.89
N LEU A 13 1.88 -17.78 -2.93
CA LEU A 13 3.20 -17.15 -2.84
C LEU A 13 3.19 -15.71 -2.31
N LEU A 14 2.08 -14.96 -2.49
CA LEU A 14 1.99 -13.56 -2.04
C LEU A 14 1.34 -13.40 -0.65
N THR A 15 0.46 -14.32 -0.25
CA THR A 15 -0.26 -14.26 1.03
C THR A 15 0.68 -14.53 2.22
N ASN A 16 1.72 -15.35 2.03
CA ASN A 16 2.74 -15.59 3.05
C ASN A 16 3.74 -14.42 3.23
N GLU A 17 3.77 -13.43 2.33
CA GLU A 17 4.71 -12.29 2.42
C GLU A 17 4.18 -11.10 3.25
N LEU A 18 2.90 -11.10 3.64
CA LEU A 18 2.35 -10.11 4.58
C LEU A 18 2.61 -10.48 6.06
N GLY A 19 2.81 -11.76 6.36
CA GLY A 19 3.05 -12.24 7.74
C GLY A 19 4.50 -12.13 8.23
N MET A 20 5.48 -12.00 7.32
CA MET A 20 6.90 -12.01 7.68
C MET A 20 7.51 -10.63 8.01
N LEU A 21 6.73 -9.53 7.97
CA LEU A 21 7.25 -8.21 8.34
C LEU A 21 7.12 -7.90 9.84
N ASP A 22 6.43 -8.74 10.62
CA ASP A 22 6.31 -8.58 12.08
C ASP A 22 7.44 -9.27 12.87
N GLU A 23 8.07 -10.33 12.34
CA GLU A 23 9.18 -11.01 13.03
C GLU A 23 10.50 -10.21 13.02
N GLU A 24 10.69 -9.29 12.07
CA GLU A 24 11.90 -8.45 12.01
C GLU A 24 11.98 -7.46 13.19
N VAL A 25 10.85 -7.19 13.88
CA VAL A 25 10.79 -6.34 15.08
C VAL A 25 11.32 -7.07 16.32
N GLN A 26 11.24 -8.42 16.39
CA GLN A 26 11.77 -9.17 17.54
C GLN A 26 13.29 -9.38 17.46
N ILE A 27 13.84 -9.56 16.27
CA ILE A 27 15.28 -9.83 16.09
C ILE A 27 16.15 -8.62 16.47
N LEU A 28 15.61 -7.40 16.36
CA LEU A 28 16.32 -6.18 16.78
C LEU A 28 16.22 -5.89 18.29
N GLY A 29 15.26 -6.49 19.00
CA GLY A 29 15.01 -6.26 20.43
C GLY A 29 15.87 -7.08 21.39
N GLN A 30 16.45 -8.21 20.94
CA GLN A 30 17.14 -9.16 21.82
C GLN A 30 18.67 -8.98 21.91
N LYS A 31 19.28 -8.09 21.10
CA LYS A 31 20.75 -7.87 21.16
C LYS A 31 21.21 -6.93 22.28
N LYS A 32 20.30 -6.44 23.14
CA LYS A 32 20.62 -5.62 24.32
C LYS A 32 19.91 -6.07 25.59
N ARG A 33 20.27 -7.24 26.13
CA ARG A 33 20.39 -7.43 27.59
C ARG A 33 21.08 -8.74 27.95
N SER A 34 22.30 -8.57 28.44
CA SER A 34 23.00 -9.31 29.49
C SER A 34 22.93 -10.84 29.55
N ARG A 35 24.12 -11.41 29.44
CA ARG A 35 24.55 -12.59 30.21
C ARG A 35 24.21 -12.38 31.68
N GLU A 36 23.49 -13.32 32.29
CA GLU A 36 23.79 -13.83 33.64
C GLU A 36 23.10 -15.19 33.85
N VAL A 37 23.65 -15.95 34.77
CA VAL A 37 23.68 -17.42 34.88
C VAL A 37 22.76 -17.91 36.01
N ASN A 38 22.36 -19.21 35.96
CA ASN A 38 21.77 -20.07 37.02
C ASN A 38 20.24 -19.93 37.29
N ARG A 39 19.44 -20.95 37.68
CA ARG A 39 19.57 -22.41 37.98
C ARG A 39 18.19 -22.92 38.45
N GLY A 40 17.71 -24.08 37.96
CA GLY A 40 16.60 -24.92 38.52
C GLY A 40 15.18 -24.31 38.50
N ASN A 41 14.05 -25.01 38.56
CA ASN A 41 13.68 -26.42 38.72
C ASN A 41 12.15 -26.58 38.45
N GLU A 42 11.74 -27.77 38.02
CA GLU A 42 10.45 -28.52 38.08
C GLU A 42 9.28 -27.86 38.88
N THR A 43 7.97 -27.96 38.58
CA THR A 43 7.11 -29.12 38.26
C THR A 43 5.64 -28.66 38.05
N ASP A 44 4.91 -29.39 37.21
CA ASP A 44 3.50 -29.86 37.30
C ASP A 44 2.25 -28.98 37.61
N ALA A 45 1.26 -29.26 36.74
CA ALA A 45 -0.15 -29.62 37.03
C ALA A 45 -1.27 -28.55 37.14
N SER A 46 -2.20 -28.72 36.19
CA SER A 46 -3.65 -28.96 36.41
C SER A 46 -4.63 -27.78 36.49
N LEU A 47 -5.32 -27.61 35.34
CA LEU A 47 -6.79 -27.64 35.15
C LEU A 47 -7.72 -26.81 36.06
N ALA A 48 -8.33 -25.82 35.40
CA ALA A 48 -9.77 -25.53 35.30
C ALA A 48 -10.64 -25.46 36.58
N SER A 49 -11.37 -24.34 36.75
CA SER A 49 -12.84 -24.34 36.63
C SER A 49 -13.50 -22.96 36.89
N THR A 50 -14.38 -22.63 35.95
CA THR A 50 -15.73 -22.05 36.09
C THR A 50 -15.98 -20.64 36.64
N ALA A 51 -16.81 -19.95 35.85
CA ALA A 51 -17.41 -18.64 36.01
C ALA A 51 -18.34 -18.47 37.22
N SER A 52 -18.55 -17.21 37.65
CA SER A 52 -19.88 -16.57 37.65
C SER A 52 -19.85 -15.11 38.18
N THR A 53 -20.74 -14.29 37.60
CA THR A 53 -21.50 -13.15 38.17
C THR A 53 -20.87 -11.76 38.41
N GLU A 54 -21.27 -10.85 37.51
CA GLU A 54 -21.97 -9.56 37.72
C GLU A 54 -21.28 -8.26 38.22
N LYS A 55 -21.43 -7.25 37.33
CA LYS A 55 -21.72 -5.80 37.52
C LYS A 55 -20.66 -4.91 38.18
N SER A 56 -20.23 -3.90 37.43
CA SER A 56 -20.47 -2.49 37.82
C SER A 56 -20.26 -1.52 36.66
N SER A 57 -21.25 -0.65 36.45
CA SER A 57 -21.17 0.46 35.51
C SER A 57 -20.21 1.51 36.05
N CYS A 58 -19.27 1.96 35.23
CA CYS A 58 -18.61 3.25 35.42
C CYS A 58 -18.90 4.12 34.20
N LYS A 59 -19.87 5.02 34.39
CA LYS A 59 -20.06 6.22 33.57
C LYS A 59 -18.72 6.92 33.41
N LYS A 60 -18.13 6.88 32.21
CA LYS A 60 -17.04 7.78 31.84
C LYS A 60 -17.57 8.82 30.89
N ALA A 61 -17.44 10.06 31.33
CA ALA A 61 -17.96 11.25 30.71
C ALA A 61 -17.57 11.39 29.24
N LYS A 62 -18.54 11.91 28.50
CA LYS A 62 -18.50 12.54 27.17
C LYS A 62 -17.10 13.01 26.75
N LYS A 63 -16.46 12.27 25.84
CA LYS A 63 -15.58 12.86 24.83
C LYS A 63 -16.33 12.82 23.51
N THR A 64 -17.14 13.85 23.27
CA THR A 64 -17.64 14.13 21.93
C THR A 64 -16.43 14.24 21.02
N CYS A 65 -16.32 13.25 20.14
CA CYS A 65 -15.32 13.09 19.12
C CYS A 65 -15.53 14.20 18.06
N GLY A 66 -15.07 15.41 18.36
CA GLY A 66 -15.04 16.53 17.43
C GLY A 66 -13.59 16.90 17.14
N LYS A 67 -12.86 16.07 16.38
CA LYS A 67 -11.46 16.35 16.03
C LYS A 67 -11.06 16.10 14.57
N LYS A 68 -11.94 15.54 13.73
CA LYS A 68 -11.54 15.19 12.35
C LYS A 68 -11.59 16.35 11.36
N GLU A 69 -12.48 17.32 11.53
CA GLU A 69 -12.58 18.49 10.63
C GLU A 69 -11.46 19.51 10.87
N SER A 70 -11.01 19.66 12.12
CA SER A 70 -9.95 20.62 12.48
C SER A 70 -8.59 20.28 11.85
N ASP A 71 -8.27 19.01 11.65
CA ASP A 71 -6.97 18.60 11.12
C ASP A 71 -6.84 18.88 9.61
N LYS A 72 -7.92 18.73 8.84
CA LYS A 72 -7.93 19.05 7.40
C LYS A 72 -7.78 20.56 7.18
N LEU A 73 -8.55 21.36 7.92
CA LEU A 73 -8.51 22.81 7.82
C LEU A 73 -7.12 23.35 8.18
N LYS A 74 -6.51 22.84 9.25
CA LYS A 74 -5.13 23.20 9.63
C LYS A 74 -4.13 22.90 8.52
N LYS A 75 -4.22 21.73 7.90
CA LYS A 75 -3.34 21.36 6.79
C LYS A 75 -3.50 22.29 5.59
N ILE A 76 -4.74 22.66 5.26
CA ILE A 76 -5.01 23.64 4.19
C ILE A 76 -4.38 24.99 4.54
N ILE A 77 -4.56 25.48 5.77
CA ILE A 77 -3.96 26.75 6.22
C ILE A 77 -2.43 26.70 6.12
N GLU A 78 -1.80 25.61 6.55
CA GLU A 78 -0.36 25.41 6.46
C GLU A 78 0.15 25.39 5.01
N GLU A 79 -0.56 24.70 4.13
CA GLU A 79 -0.24 24.61 2.70
C GLU A 79 -0.39 25.96 1.99
N LEU A 80 -1.45 26.72 2.30
CA LEU A 80 -1.69 28.06 1.76
C LEU A 80 -0.72 29.11 2.29
N SER A 81 -0.20 28.92 3.51
CA SER A 81 0.79 29.83 4.11
C SER A 81 2.22 29.53 3.64
N SER A 82 2.42 28.44 2.89
CA SER A 82 3.72 28.04 2.36
C SER A 82 3.91 28.62 0.96
N GLU A 83 4.96 29.42 0.77
CA GLU A 83 5.22 30.07 -0.51
C GLU A 83 5.63 29.03 -1.56
N THR A 84 4.77 28.84 -2.56
CA THR A 84 5.02 27.89 -3.66
C THR A 84 5.52 28.68 -4.86
N SER A 85 6.71 28.34 -5.38
CA SER A 85 7.38 29.03 -6.49
C SER A 85 6.72 28.83 -7.86
N ARG A 86 5.42 28.48 -7.90
CA ARG A 86 4.69 28.34 -9.16
C ARG A 86 4.44 29.75 -9.67
N SER A 87 5.17 30.14 -10.71
CA SER A 87 4.99 31.39 -11.41
C SER A 87 3.50 31.56 -11.71
N LEU A 88 2.93 32.63 -11.18
CA LEU A 88 1.58 33.06 -11.46
C LEU A 88 1.57 33.38 -12.96
N GLU A 89 1.13 32.43 -13.78
CA GLU A 89 0.80 32.73 -15.17
C GLU A 89 -0.32 33.77 -15.07
N VAL A 90 0.07 35.01 -15.34
CA VAL A 90 -0.85 36.13 -15.48
C VAL A 90 -1.74 35.74 -16.64
N MET A 91 -2.95 35.25 -16.34
CA MET A 91 -3.98 35.11 -17.35
C MET A 91 -4.12 36.47 -18.02
N GLU A 92 -3.90 36.49 -19.32
CA GLU A 92 -4.15 37.66 -20.15
C GLU A 92 -5.60 38.09 -19.89
N GLU A 93 -5.82 39.35 -19.47
CA GLU A 93 -7.14 39.92 -19.18
C GLU A 93 -7.97 39.97 -20.49
N GLY A 94 -8.47 38.81 -20.90
CA GLY A 94 -9.48 38.62 -21.93
C GLY A 94 -10.80 38.29 -21.26
N THR A 95 -11.90 38.76 -21.83
CA THR A 95 -13.27 38.55 -21.35
C THR A 95 -13.66 37.08 -21.44
N GLU A 96 -13.14 36.23 -20.56
CA GLU A 96 -13.49 34.81 -20.51
C GLU A 96 -14.97 34.69 -20.12
N SER A 97 -15.76 34.15 -21.04
CA SER A 97 -17.17 33.91 -20.79
C SER A 97 -17.32 32.79 -19.74
N PHE A 98 -18.47 32.70 -19.08
CA PHE A 98 -18.76 31.56 -18.18
C PHE A 98 -18.57 30.20 -18.86
N PHE A 99 -18.78 30.13 -20.18
CA PHE A 99 -18.54 28.94 -20.97
C PHE A 99 -17.04 28.61 -21.05
N ASP A 100 -16.20 29.61 -21.30
CA ASP A 100 -14.75 29.46 -21.35
C ASP A 100 -14.18 29.03 -19.99
N LEU A 101 -14.64 29.69 -18.91
CA LEU A 101 -14.28 29.33 -17.54
C LEU A 101 -14.70 27.90 -17.17
N TYR A 102 -15.91 27.48 -17.54
CA TYR A 102 -16.38 26.11 -17.32
C TYR A 102 -15.51 25.09 -18.08
N ASN A 103 -15.22 25.35 -19.36
CA ASN A 103 -14.37 24.47 -20.15
C ASN A 103 -12.93 24.43 -19.61
N ALA A 104 -12.41 25.53 -19.07
CA ALA A 104 -11.11 25.55 -18.41
C ALA A 104 -11.08 24.63 -17.19
N ILE A 105 -12.15 24.58 -16.38
CA ILE A 105 -12.28 23.63 -15.26
C ILE A 105 -12.26 22.19 -15.79
N ILE A 106 -13.12 21.86 -16.76
CA ILE A 106 -13.19 20.49 -17.31
C ILE A 106 -11.85 20.04 -17.90
N ASN A 107 -11.17 20.92 -18.63
CA ASN A 107 -9.87 20.62 -19.23
C ASN A 107 -8.80 20.39 -18.15
N THR A 108 -8.74 21.26 -17.14
CA THR A 108 -7.75 21.13 -16.06
C THR A 108 -8.01 19.90 -15.19
N GLU A 109 -9.26 19.58 -14.87
CA GLU A 109 -9.64 18.33 -14.19
C GLU A 109 -9.29 17.10 -15.04
N GLY A 110 -9.49 17.16 -16.36
CA GLY A 110 -9.07 16.12 -17.30
C GLY A 110 -7.55 15.88 -17.28
N GLN A 111 -6.74 16.93 -17.12
CA GLN A 111 -5.29 16.77 -16.96
C GLN A 111 -4.92 16.08 -15.64
N VAL A 112 -5.66 16.33 -14.57
CA VAL A 112 -5.47 15.62 -13.29
C VAL A 112 -5.79 14.12 -13.45
N GLU A 113 -6.83 13.78 -14.21
CA GLU A 113 -7.16 12.39 -14.56
C GLU A 113 -5.99 11.72 -15.31
N ILE A 114 -5.50 12.34 -16.39
CA ILE A 114 -4.36 11.83 -17.18
C ILE A 114 -3.12 11.65 -16.30
N ALA A 115 -2.75 12.66 -15.52
CA ALA A 115 -1.61 12.60 -14.63
C ALA A 115 -1.75 11.48 -13.57
N ASN A 116 -2.97 11.24 -13.07
CA ASN A 116 -3.23 10.14 -12.16
C ASN A 116 -3.08 8.77 -12.83
N GLN A 117 -3.56 8.61 -14.07
CA GLN A 117 -3.36 7.39 -14.86
C GLN A 117 -1.87 7.12 -15.10
N ASP A 118 -1.08 8.14 -15.43
CA ASP A 118 0.37 8.05 -15.60
C ASP A 118 1.08 7.62 -14.31
N VAL A 119 0.65 8.14 -13.16
CA VAL A 119 1.15 7.71 -11.85
C VAL A 119 0.84 6.23 -11.61
N ILE A 120 -0.39 5.78 -11.90
CA ILE A 120 -0.78 4.37 -11.73
C ILE A 120 0.05 3.48 -12.67
N LYS A 121 0.22 3.88 -13.93
CA LYS A 121 1.04 3.17 -14.92
C LYS A 121 2.51 3.09 -14.49
N SER A 122 3.05 4.14 -13.88
CA SER A 122 4.40 4.14 -13.32
C SER A 122 4.55 3.14 -12.17
N TYR A 123 3.55 3.03 -11.29
CA TYR A 123 3.55 1.99 -10.25
C TYR A 123 3.42 0.59 -10.83
N TYR A 124 2.58 0.40 -11.85
CA TYR A 124 2.44 -0.87 -12.56
C TYR A 124 3.79 -1.31 -13.16
N ASN A 125 4.44 -0.44 -13.93
CA ASN A 125 5.74 -0.71 -14.55
C ASN A 125 6.83 -1.01 -13.52
N PHE A 126 6.86 -0.26 -12.41
CA PHE A 126 7.80 -0.52 -11.33
C PHE A 126 7.53 -1.89 -10.68
N GLY A 127 6.26 -2.26 -10.47
CA GLY A 127 5.87 -3.56 -9.93
C GLY A 127 6.23 -4.71 -10.88
N LYS A 128 6.01 -4.53 -12.18
CA LYS A 128 6.41 -5.48 -13.23
C LYS A 128 7.91 -5.71 -13.23
N ALA A 129 8.71 -4.64 -13.23
CA ALA A 129 10.17 -4.74 -13.18
C ALA A 129 10.67 -5.46 -11.92
N LEU A 130 10.02 -5.27 -10.77
CA LEU A 130 10.34 -6.00 -9.55
C LEU A 130 10.03 -7.50 -9.68
N ALA A 131 8.89 -7.85 -10.28
CA ALA A 131 8.51 -9.24 -10.52
C ALA A 131 9.44 -9.93 -11.52
N ASP A 132 9.77 -9.26 -12.63
CA ASP A 132 10.69 -9.77 -13.65
C ASP A 132 12.09 -10.02 -13.07
N ARG A 133 12.60 -9.09 -12.23
CA ARG A 133 13.87 -9.27 -11.52
C ARG A 133 13.83 -10.42 -10.52
N TYR A 134 12.70 -10.58 -9.82
CA TYR A 134 12.53 -11.70 -8.89
C TYR A 134 12.57 -13.04 -9.63
N GLU A 135 11.83 -13.18 -10.73
CA GLU A 135 11.84 -14.41 -11.52
C GLU A 135 13.23 -14.71 -12.08
N HIS A 136 13.95 -13.70 -12.58
CA HIS A 136 15.34 -13.85 -13.03
C HIS A 136 16.27 -14.41 -11.94
N TYR A 137 16.23 -13.86 -10.72
CA TYR A 137 17.05 -14.40 -9.64
C TYR A 137 16.60 -15.79 -9.17
N LYS A 138 15.29 -16.07 -9.23
CA LYS A 138 14.70 -17.34 -8.81
C LYS A 138 15.10 -18.51 -9.72
N GLU A 139 15.52 -18.26 -10.97
CA GLU A 139 16.08 -19.29 -11.85
C GLU A 139 17.28 -20.03 -11.23
N ASN A 140 18.11 -19.32 -10.45
CA ASN A 140 19.36 -19.85 -9.92
C ASN A 140 19.46 -19.82 -8.39
N ASN A 141 18.41 -19.35 -7.70
CA ASN A 141 18.45 -19.11 -6.26
C ASN A 141 17.15 -19.56 -5.57
N PRO A 142 17.22 -20.05 -4.31
CA PRO A 142 16.04 -20.24 -3.49
C PRO A 142 15.24 -18.94 -3.34
N LYS A 143 13.91 -19.06 -3.19
CA LYS A 143 12.96 -17.92 -3.07
C LYS A 143 13.45 -16.80 -2.12
N ARG A 144 13.94 -17.18 -0.93
CA ARG A 144 14.48 -16.25 0.08
C ARG A 144 15.69 -15.44 -0.44
N THR A 145 16.60 -16.10 -1.13
CA THR A 145 17.81 -15.48 -1.69
C THR A 145 17.46 -14.57 -2.87
N ALA A 146 16.61 -15.02 -3.79
CA ALA A 146 16.12 -14.21 -4.90
C ALA A 146 15.49 -12.90 -4.41
N GLN A 147 14.64 -12.97 -3.36
CA GLN A 147 14.02 -11.78 -2.77
C GLN A 147 15.05 -10.83 -2.13
N THR A 148 16.09 -11.39 -1.52
CA THR A 148 17.19 -10.59 -0.94
C THR A 148 17.94 -9.84 -2.03
N LEU A 149 18.26 -10.50 -3.15
CA LEU A 149 18.95 -9.91 -4.29
C LEU A 149 18.15 -8.75 -4.92
N VAL A 150 16.85 -8.94 -5.15
CA VAL A 150 15.97 -7.84 -5.62
C VAL A 150 16.00 -6.66 -4.65
N ASN A 151 15.88 -6.92 -3.34
CA ASN A 151 15.90 -5.86 -2.34
C ASN A 151 17.23 -5.10 -2.31
N GLU A 152 18.35 -5.80 -2.45
CA GLU A 152 19.68 -5.18 -2.53
C GLU A 152 19.84 -4.33 -3.79
N GLU A 153 19.43 -4.84 -4.95
CA GLU A 153 19.48 -4.11 -6.23
C GLU A 153 18.69 -2.80 -6.14
N VAL A 154 17.48 -2.86 -5.59
CA VAL A 154 16.62 -1.68 -5.45
C VAL A 154 17.19 -0.69 -4.42
N ARG A 155 17.75 -1.17 -3.31
CA ARG A 155 18.39 -0.31 -2.28
C ARG A 155 19.65 0.40 -2.79
N LYS A 156 20.37 -0.20 -3.74
CA LYS A 156 21.53 0.44 -4.39
C LYS A 156 21.11 1.63 -5.27
N GLN A 157 19.91 1.59 -5.84
CA GLN A 157 19.43 2.59 -6.80
C GLN A 157 18.52 3.65 -6.18
N LEU A 158 17.90 3.36 -5.03
CA LEU A 158 16.85 4.22 -4.46
C LEU A 158 17.07 4.55 -2.97
N PRO A 159 16.68 5.75 -2.53
CA PRO A 159 16.76 6.12 -1.12
C PRO A 159 15.79 5.30 -0.26
N VAL A 160 16.26 4.85 0.91
CA VAL A 160 15.59 3.85 1.76
C VAL A 160 14.27 4.37 2.38
N SER A 161 14.17 5.67 2.67
CA SER A 161 13.12 6.25 3.52
C SER A 161 11.70 6.11 2.96
N ALA A 162 11.53 6.07 1.63
CA ALA A 162 10.22 5.96 0.98
C ALA A 162 10.01 4.65 0.20
N LEU A 163 11.02 3.78 0.19
CA LEU A 163 11.09 2.65 -0.73
C LEU A 163 10.06 1.55 -0.40
N ARG A 164 9.94 1.18 0.88
CA ARG A 164 9.06 0.07 1.31
C ARG A 164 7.60 0.28 0.85
N LYS A 165 7.03 1.46 1.14
CA LYS A 165 5.64 1.77 0.81
C LYS A 165 5.41 1.87 -0.70
N LYS A 166 6.38 2.43 -1.44
CA LYS A 166 6.30 2.51 -2.91
C LYS A 166 6.39 1.13 -3.55
N LYS A 167 7.29 0.26 -3.06
CA LYS A 167 7.44 -1.14 -3.50
C LYS A 167 6.15 -1.93 -3.27
N GLU A 168 5.62 -1.89 -2.06
CA GLU A 168 4.36 -2.59 -1.72
C GLU A 168 3.21 -2.12 -2.60
N ARG A 169 3.06 -0.79 -2.77
CA ARG A 169 2.04 -0.22 -3.65
C ARG A 169 2.20 -0.69 -5.09
N ALA A 170 3.43 -0.69 -5.60
CA ALA A 170 3.75 -1.12 -6.97
C ALA A 170 3.39 -2.58 -7.20
N LEU A 171 3.78 -3.48 -6.27
CA LEU A 171 3.45 -4.90 -6.38
C LEU A 171 1.94 -5.16 -6.34
N LYS A 172 1.19 -4.43 -5.52
CA LYS A 172 -0.28 -4.55 -5.48
C LYS A 172 -0.95 -4.06 -6.76
N ILE A 173 -0.51 -2.94 -7.29
CA ILE A 173 -1.02 -2.39 -8.56
C ILE A 173 -0.67 -3.33 -9.71
N TYR A 174 0.57 -3.82 -9.76
CA TYR A 174 0.99 -4.80 -10.75
C TYR A 174 0.13 -6.06 -10.71
N LYS A 175 -0.02 -6.70 -9.54
CA LYS A 175 -0.86 -7.89 -9.37
C LYS A 175 -2.28 -7.67 -9.90
N LEU A 176 -2.91 -6.56 -9.53
CA LEU A 176 -4.28 -6.26 -9.93
C LEU A 176 -4.44 -6.16 -11.46
N PHE A 177 -3.59 -5.36 -12.11
CA PHE A 177 -3.70 -5.12 -13.56
C PHE A 177 -3.03 -6.20 -14.42
N SER A 178 -2.19 -7.06 -13.85
CA SER A 178 -1.74 -8.28 -14.54
C SER A 178 -2.83 -9.35 -14.63
N GLU A 179 -3.80 -9.33 -13.71
CA GLU A 179 -4.91 -10.29 -13.66
C GLU A 179 -6.12 -9.84 -14.46
N ILE A 180 -6.41 -8.54 -14.51
CA ILE A 180 -7.52 -7.98 -15.28
C ILE A 180 -7.02 -7.68 -16.69
N ASP A 181 -6.32 -6.55 -16.86
CA ASP A 181 -5.46 -6.21 -18.00
C ASP A 181 -4.82 -4.82 -17.75
N GLU A 182 -3.67 -4.53 -18.38
CA GLU A 182 -2.99 -3.23 -18.29
C GLU A 182 -3.85 -2.10 -18.87
N HIS A 183 -4.59 -2.36 -19.95
CA HIS A 183 -5.38 -1.32 -20.63
C HIS A 183 -6.50 -0.75 -19.75
N MET A 184 -6.93 -1.48 -18.71
CA MET A 184 -7.94 -1.03 -17.75
C MET A 184 -7.46 0.17 -16.92
N ILE A 185 -6.14 0.41 -16.82
CA ILE A 185 -5.59 1.60 -16.17
C ILE A 185 -6.12 2.89 -16.81
N GLN A 186 -6.31 2.90 -18.14
CA GLN A 186 -6.82 4.06 -18.89
C GLN A 186 -8.29 4.37 -18.60
N ARG A 187 -9.04 3.45 -17.96
CA ARG A 187 -10.45 3.66 -17.60
C ARG A 187 -10.62 4.35 -16.24
N ILE A 188 -9.53 4.56 -15.51
CA ILE A 188 -9.56 5.10 -14.15
C ILE A 188 -9.69 6.62 -14.20
N LYS A 189 -10.80 7.14 -13.68
CA LYS A 189 -11.07 8.59 -13.66
C LYS A 189 -10.74 9.24 -12.33
N SER A 190 -11.24 8.65 -11.25
CA SER A 190 -11.30 9.30 -9.92
C SER A 190 -10.49 8.59 -8.83
N PHE A 191 -9.93 7.41 -9.12
CA PHE A 191 -9.22 6.61 -8.11
C PHE A 191 -7.70 6.78 -8.23
N PHE A 192 -7.06 7.14 -7.12
CA PHE A 192 -5.60 7.23 -7.06
C PHE A 192 -4.94 5.88 -6.78
N ALA A 193 -3.68 5.75 -7.19
CA ALA A 193 -2.82 4.60 -6.89
C ALA A 193 -2.84 4.17 -5.40
N LEU A 194 -2.89 5.14 -4.48
CA LEU A 194 -2.99 4.85 -3.05
C LEU A 194 -4.30 4.15 -2.68
N THR A 195 -5.42 4.57 -3.27
CA THR A 195 -6.74 3.98 -3.01
C THR A 195 -6.82 2.58 -3.59
N ILE A 196 -6.35 2.39 -4.82
CA ILE A 196 -6.31 1.09 -5.50
C ILE A 196 -5.47 0.08 -4.70
N SER A 197 -4.32 0.51 -4.18
CA SER A 197 -3.44 -0.36 -3.37
C SER A 197 -4.00 -0.81 -2.01
N LYS A 198 -5.18 -0.31 -1.63
CA LYS A 198 -5.88 -0.69 -0.39
C LYS A 198 -7.04 -1.65 -0.63
N LEU A 199 -7.35 -2.00 -1.89
CA LEU A 199 -8.36 -3.00 -2.21
C LEU A 199 -7.99 -4.34 -1.58
N LYS A 200 -8.99 -5.05 -1.05
CA LYS A 200 -8.82 -6.40 -0.51
C LYS A 200 -8.99 -7.43 -1.61
N GLN A 201 -8.50 -8.65 -1.39
CA GLN A 201 -8.62 -9.74 -2.37
C GLN A 201 -10.08 -9.97 -2.80
N ASN A 202 -11.03 -9.99 -1.86
CA ASN A 202 -12.47 -10.11 -2.18
C ASN A 202 -12.98 -8.99 -3.10
N ASP A 203 -12.49 -7.75 -2.94
CA ASP A 203 -12.89 -6.63 -3.80
C ASP A 203 -12.31 -6.81 -5.21
N ILE A 204 -11.09 -7.35 -5.31
CA ILE A 204 -10.42 -7.65 -6.58
C ILE A 204 -11.16 -8.74 -7.34
N ASP A 205 -11.58 -9.81 -6.65
CA ASP A 205 -12.29 -10.93 -7.27
C ASP A 205 -13.62 -10.47 -7.90
N HIS A 206 -14.31 -9.48 -7.30
CA HIS A 206 -15.49 -8.87 -7.89
C HIS A 206 -15.22 -8.09 -9.18
N ILE A 207 -14.05 -7.45 -9.29
CA ILE A 207 -13.69 -6.67 -10.49
C ILE A 207 -13.40 -7.61 -11.67
N ARG A 208 -12.85 -8.80 -11.43
CA ARG A 208 -12.55 -9.79 -12.48
C ARG A 208 -13.78 -10.30 -13.23
N TYR A 209 -14.99 -10.16 -12.67
CA TYR A 209 -16.24 -10.61 -13.28
C TYR A 209 -16.98 -9.51 -14.08
N ILE A 210 -16.36 -8.37 -14.32
CA ILE A 210 -16.97 -7.22 -15.03
C ILE A 210 -16.79 -7.30 -16.57
N ASP A 211 -16.12 -8.34 -17.09
CA ASP A 211 -16.03 -8.61 -18.55
C ASP A 211 -17.24 -9.38 -19.11
#